data_AF-A0A2D5P3D6-F1
#
_entry.id   AF-A0A2D5P3D6-F1
#
_cell.length_a   1.000
_cell.length_b   1.000
_cell.length_c   1.000
_cell.angle_alpha   90.00
_cell.angle_beta   90.00
_cell.angle_gamma   90.00
#
_symmetry.space_group_name_H-M   'P 1'
#
loop_
_entity.id
_entity.type
_entity.pdbx_description
1 polymer ?
#
loop_
_entity_poly.entity_id
_entity_poly.type
_entity_poly.pdbx_seq_one_letter_code
_entity_poly.pdbx_strand_id
1 'polypeptide(L)'
;MTKIYYLDDEALFHLDSTKKTNSLLWKVMYRRVKKNLNTKLINPLTLKEIIFSKHIGETLIYNSPMPNVMIQKGSNWYLSDDEKEYYLPISLSFSNNKIRFDLVLIEGEIDIRNVELSDDKTILKHKPMLLLKNLKVLELCFELLLDQLRNYKEDNEI
;
A
#
# COMPACT_ATOMS: atom_id res chain seq x y z
N MET A 1 9.63 14.64 -6.46
CA MET A 1 8.46 14.28 -7.32
C MET A 1 7.68 13.11 -6.75
N THR A 2 7.08 13.37 -5.59
CA THR A 2 6.10 12.53 -4.89
C THR A 2 4.85 12.47 -5.78
N LYS A 3 4.28 11.29 -6.03
CA LYS A 3 3.14 11.16 -6.96
C LYS A 3 1.80 11.32 -6.22
N ILE A 4 0.99 12.24 -6.75
CA ILE A 4 -0.21 12.91 -6.21
C ILE A 4 -1.46 12.34 -6.90
N TYR A 5 -2.64 12.36 -6.27
CA TYR A 5 -3.91 11.89 -6.84
C TYR A 5 -4.97 13.00 -6.88
N TYR A 6 -5.80 13.03 -7.92
CA TYR A 6 -6.91 13.98 -8.16
C TYR A 6 -8.25 13.24 -8.23
N LEU A 7 -9.36 13.94 -7.95
CA LEU A 7 -10.69 13.38 -7.65
C LEU A 7 -11.55 13.00 -8.88
N ASP A 8 -11.21 13.45 -10.09
CA ASP A 8 -12.13 13.41 -11.24
C ASP A 8 -11.78 12.40 -12.36
N ASP A 9 -10.84 11.48 -12.13
CA ASP A 9 -10.43 10.52 -13.17
C ASP A 9 -10.99 9.11 -12.93
N GLU A 10 -11.75 8.61 -13.91
CA GLU A 10 -12.15 7.21 -14.04
C GLU A 10 -10.99 6.27 -13.71
N ALA A 11 -11.26 5.29 -12.84
CA ALA A 11 -10.26 4.34 -12.38
C ALA A 11 -9.53 3.67 -13.56
N LEU A 12 -8.22 3.97 -13.64
CA LEU A 12 -7.17 3.40 -14.48
C LEU A 12 -6.78 4.10 -15.79
N PHE A 13 -6.50 5.41 -15.81
CA PHE A 13 -5.48 5.95 -16.75
C PHE A 13 -4.71 7.19 -16.23
N HIS A 14 -3.43 7.00 -15.87
CA HIS A 14 -2.34 7.99 -15.91
C HIS A 14 -2.39 9.26 -15.02
N LEU A 15 -1.61 9.30 -13.93
CA LEU A 15 -0.86 10.51 -13.58
C LEU A 15 0.57 10.18 -13.13
N ASP A 16 1.35 9.87 -14.14
CA ASP A 16 2.80 9.95 -14.12
C ASP A 16 3.13 11.43 -14.38
N SER A 17 3.30 12.21 -13.30
CA SER A 17 3.30 13.69 -13.32
C SER A 17 4.50 14.36 -14.00
N THR A 18 5.25 13.64 -14.85
CA THR A 18 6.09 14.22 -15.91
C THR A 18 6.31 13.32 -17.12
N LYS A 19 5.78 12.09 -17.19
CA LYS A 19 5.91 11.23 -18.37
C LYS A 19 4.62 10.44 -18.52
N LYS A 20 3.87 10.51 -19.61
CA LYS A 20 2.81 9.51 -19.81
C LYS A 20 3.48 8.13 -19.97
N THR A 21 3.41 7.24 -18.98
CA THR A 21 3.82 5.84 -19.19
C THR A 21 2.77 5.12 -20.05
N ASN A 22 2.74 5.45 -21.34
CA ASN A 22 1.95 4.81 -22.40
C ASN A 22 2.46 3.39 -22.75
N SER A 23 3.11 2.70 -21.81
CA SER A 23 3.66 1.37 -22.06
C SER A 23 2.54 0.33 -21.95
N LEU A 24 2.13 -0.22 -23.09
CA LEU A 24 1.24 -1.38 -23.16
C LEU A 24 1.74 -2.52 -22.27
N LEU A 25 3.07 -2.73 -22.23
CA LEU A 25 3.71 -3.73 -21.38
C LEU A 25 3.43 -3.49 -19.90
N TRP A 26 3.50 -2.25 -19.42
CA TRP A 26 3.20 -1.92 -18.02
C TRP A 26 1.74 -2.19 -17.68
N LYS A 27 0.81 -1.82 -18.57
CA LYS A 27 -0.62 -2.11 -18.41
C LYS A 27 -0.85 -3.62 -18.32
N VAL A 28 -0.19 -4.42 -19.16
CA VAL A 28 -0.26 -5.88 -19.14
C VAL A 28 0.31 -6.46 -17.83
N MET A 29 1.49 -6.00 -17.40
CA MET A 29 2.12 -6.48 -16.16
C MET A 29 1.29 -6.13 -14.92
N TYR A 30 0.77 -4.89 -14.83
CA TYR A 30 -0.10 -4.49 -13.73
C TYR A 30 -1.39 -5.32 -13.70
N ARG A 31 -2.06 -5.50 -14.84
CA ARG A 31 -3.23 -6.38 -14.93
C ARG A 31 -2.91 -7.81 -14.51
N ARG A 32 -1.73 -8.32 -14.86
CA ARG A 32 -1.28 -9.65 -14.43
C ARG A 32 -1.15 -9.72 -12.90
N VAL A 33 -0.58 -8.70 -12.27
CA VAL A 33 -0.51 -8.60 -10.80
C VAL A 33 -1.91 -8.57 -10.19
N LYS A 34 -2.79 -7.65 -10.63
CA LYS A 34 -4.17 -7.54 -10.11
C LYS A 34 -4.95 -8.85 -10.25
N LYS A 35 -4.79 -9.58 -11.36
CA LYS A 35 -5.42 -10.89 -11.58
C LYS A 35 -4.89 -12.03 -10.70
N ASN A 36 -3.65 -11.94 -10.21
CA ASN A 36 -3.02 -12.97 -9.39
C ASN A 36 -3.06 -12.64 -7.89
N LEU A 37 -3.58 -11.46 -7.52
CA LEU A 37 -3.80 -11.09 -6.13
C LEU A 37 -4.75 -12.09 -5.47
N ASN A 38 -4.36 -12.64 -4.33
CA ASN A 38 -5.22 -13.45 -3.49
C ASN A 38 -6.29 -12.55 -2.83
N THR A 39 -7.42 -12.35 -3.51
CA THR A 39 -8.52 -11.51 -3.04
C THR A 39 -9.29 -12.10 -1.85
N LYS A 40 -9.11 -13.40 -1.55
CA LYS A 40 -9.65 -13.97 -0.31
C LYS A 40 -8.85 -13.50 0.91
N LEU A 41 -7.53 -13.37 0.75
CA LEU A 41 -6.61 -12.89 1.78
C LEU A 41 -6.60 -11.36 1.85
N ILE A 42 -6.27 -10.68 0.75
CA ILE A 42 -6.16 -9.22 0.67
C ILE A 42 -7.42 -8.67 0.02
N ASN A 43 -8.31 -8.12 0.83
CA ASN A 43 -9.54 -7.44 0.41
C ASN A 43 -9.86 -6.27 1.35
N PRO A 44 -10.82 -5.40 1.00
CA PRO A 44 -11.12 -4.22 1.81
C PRO A 44 -11.50 -4.56 3.26
N LEU A 45 -12.12 -5.71 3.52
CA LEU A 45 -12.51 -6.11 4.87
C LEU A 45 -11.29 -6.50 5.70
N THR A 46 -10.42 -7.38 5.19
CA THR A 46 -9.21 -7.81 5.90
C THR A 46 -8.22 -6.66 6.06
N LEU A 47 -8.11 -5.77 5.06
CA LEU A 47 -7.29 -4.57 5.19
C LEU A 47 -7.80 -3.64 6.29
N LYS A 48 -9.12 -3.41 6.37
CA LYS A 48 -9.74 -2.62 7.44
C LYS A 48 -9.59 -3.30 8.81
N GLU A 49 -9.70 -4.62 8.88
CA GLU A 49 -9.49 -5.41 10.10
C GLU A 49 -8.10 -5.11 10.70
N ILE A 50 -7.07 -5.09 9.86
CA ILE A 50 -5.71 -4.71 10.28
C ILE A 50 -5.68 -3.24 10.69
N ILE A 51 -5.99 -2.32 9.77
CA ILE A 51 -5.80 -0.88 9.96
C ILE A 51 -6.54 -0.34 11.20
N PHE A 52 -7.76 -0.80 11.44
CA PHE A 52 -8.60 -0.36 12.55
C PHE A 52 -8.52 -1.25 13.79
N SER A 53 -7.57 -2.19 13.83
CA SER A 53 -7.30 -2.94 15.04
C SER A 53 -6.86 -1.99 16.17
N LYS A 54 -7.48 -2.16 17.34
CA LYS A 54 -7.18 -1.38 18.55
C LYS A 54 -5.81 -1.73 19.13
N HIS A 55 -5.28 -2.89 18.77
CA HIS A 55 -4.06 -3.46 19.36
C HIS A 55 -2.77 -3.01 18.66
N ILE A 56 -2.88 -2.26 17.56
CA ILE A 56 -1.72 -1.77 16.81
C ILE A 56 -1.72 -0.24 16.70
N GLY A 57 -0.55 0.32 16.99
CA GLY A 57 -0.22 1.71 16.71
C GLY A 57 -0.06 1.99 15.21
N GLU A 58 0.28 3.21 14.86
CA GLU A 58 0.53 3.62 13.47
C GLU A 58 1.78 2.98 12.86
N THR A 59 2.68 2.50 13.71
CA THR A 59 3.90 1.79 13.29
C THR A 59 4.10 0.55 14.15
N LEU A 60 4.52 -0.56 13.56
CA LEU A 60 4.93 -1.75 14.32
C LEU A 60 6.06 -2.49 13.60
N ILE A 61 6.76 -3.34 14.37
CA ILE A 61 7.78 -4.25 13.87
C ILE A 61 7.35 -5.67 14.22
N TYR A 62 7.42 -6.59 13.25
CA TYR A 62 7.04 -7.99 13.43
C TYR A 62 7.97 -8.93 12.65
N ASN A 63 7.87 -10.23 12.92
CA ASN A 63 8.73 -11.24 12.31
C ASN A 63 8.25 -11.58 10.88
N SER A 64 8.83 -10.92 9.88
CA SER A 64 8.52 -11.15 8.46
C SER A 64 9.66 -10.73 7.53
N PRO A 65 9.59 -11.06 6.23
CA PRO A 65 10.53 -10.55 5.23
C PRO A 65 10.55 -9.01 5.11
N MET A 66 9.48 -8.35 5.54
CA MET A 66 9.30 -6.89 5.51
C MET A 66 8.81 -6.42 6.87
N PRO A 67 9.74 -6.34 7.85
CA PRO A 67 9.39 -6.29 9.26
C PRO A 67 8.75 -4.97 9.69
N ASN A 68 8.98 -3.88 8.96
CA ASN A 68 8.48 -2.57 9.33
C ASN A 68 7.11 -2.32 8.70
N VAL A 69 6.09 -2.11 9.54
CA VAL A 69 4.74 -1.78 9.09
C VAL A 69 4.40 -0.34 9.45
N MET A 70 3.80 0.39 8.52
CA MET A 70 3.20 1.70 8.77
C MET A 70 1.72 1.69 8.36
N ILE A 71 0.88 2.36 9.15
CA ILE A 71 -0.58 2.35 9.03
C ILE A 71 -1.07 3.80 8.98
N GLN A 72 -1.80 4.13 7.91
CA GLN A 72 -2.51 5.38 7.75
C GLN A 72 -4.01 5.13 7.97
N LYS A 73 -4.53 5.43 9.17
CA LYS A 73 -5.91 5.09 9.59
C LYS A 73 -6.99 6.01 9.01
N GLY A 74 -6.62 7.16 8.47
CA GLY A 74 -7.57 8.15 7.95
C GLY A 74 -7.10 8.76 6.65
N SER A 75 -8.06 9.28 5.88
CA SER A 75 -7.78 10.03 4.67
C SER A 75 -7.66 11.51 4.97
N ASN A 76 -6.52 12.12 4.66
CA ASN A 76 -6.25 13.53 4.98
C ASN A 76 -5.81 14.30 3.73
N TRP A 77 -6.13 15.59 3.72
CA TRP A 77 -5.55 16.53 2.76
C TRP A 77 -4.38 17.26 3.44
N TYR A 78 -3.26 17.35 2.74
CA TYR A 78 -2.04 18.00 3.20
C TYR A 78 -1.68 19.14 2.25
N LEU A 79 -1.50 20.36 2.77
CA LEU A 79 -0.98 21.49 2.01
C LEU A 79 0.54 21.51 2.10
N SER A 80 1.21 21.40 0.97
CA SER A 80 2.68 21.37 0.85
C SER A 80 3.26 22.77 0.68
N ASP A 81 4.59 22.87 0.83
CA ASP A 81 5.37 24.09 0.62
C ASP A 81 5.24 24.67 -0.80
N ASP A 82 4.80 23.86 -1.76
CA ASP A 82 4.48 24.30 -3.12
C ASP A 82 3.03 24.78 -3.29
N GLU A 83 2.34 25.07 -2.18
CA GLU A 83 0.97 25.56 -2.08
C GLU A 83 -0.08 24.65 -2.75
N LYS A 84 0.27 23.38 -2.98
CA LYS A 84 -0.66 22.38 -3.50
C LYS A 84 -1.22 21.52 -2.38
N GLU A 85 -2.48 21.10 -2.53
CA GLU A 85 -3.12 20.12 -1.66
C GLU A 85 -2.88 18.70 -2.16
N TYR A 86 -2.63 17.79 -1.22
CA TYR A 86 -2.28 16.40 -1.47
C TYR A 86 -3.20 15.48 -0.67
N TYR A 87 -3.87 14.57 -1.36
CA TYR A 87 -4.68 13.55 -0.71
C TYR A 87 -3.81 12.37 -0.25
N LEU A 88 -3.86 12.08 1.04
CA LEU A 88 -3.26 10.93 1.68
C LEU A 88 -4.36 9.91 2.00
N PRO A 89 -4.47 8.80 1.24
CA PRO A 89 -5.49 7.78 1.45
C PRO A 89 -5.18 6.89 2.65
N ILE A 90 -6.19 6.12 3.09
CA ILE A 90 -6.01 5.02 4.03
C ILE A 90 -5.06 3.98 3.41
N SER A 91 -4.04 3.57 4.15
CA SER A 91 -3.04 2.63 3.62
C SER A 91 -2.36 1.78 4.69
N LEU A 92 -1.89 0.61 4.27
CA LEU A 92 -1.01 -0.27 5.03
C LEU A 92 0.29 -0.47 4.24
N SER A 93 1.41 -0.13 4.83
CA SER A 93 2.73 -0.23 4.21
C SER A 93 3.57 -1.29 4.89
N PHE A 94 4.20 -2.16 4.11
CA PHE A 94 5.23 -3.09 4.56
C PHE A 94 6.58 -2.61 4.02
N SER A 95 7.63 -2.64 4.82
CA SER A 95 8.96 -2.22 4.37
C SER A 95 10.11 -2.95 5.05
N ASN A 96 11.27 -2.91 4.38
CA ASN A 96 12.57 -3.16 4.97
C ASN A 96 13.53 -2.02 4.54
N ASN A 97 14.82 -2.19 4.78
CA ASN A 97 15.83 -1.20 4.42
C ASN A 97 16.03 -0.99 2.91
N LYS A 98 15.41 -1.79 2.05
CA LYS A 98 15.59 -1.74 0.59
C LYS A 98 14.32 -1.39 -0.18
N ILE A 99 13.17 -1.86 0.30
CA ILE A 99 11.92 -1.78 -0.46
C ILE A 99 10.73 -1.55 0.48
N ARG A 100 9.72 -0.85 -0.05
CA ARG A 100 8.41 -0.69 0.58
C ARG A 100 7.30 -1.06 -0.39
N PHE A 101 6.27 -1.73 0.13
CA PHE A 101 5.01 -2.00 -0.56
C PHE A 101 3.88 -1.32 0.18
N ASP A 102 3.01 -0.64 -0.56
CA ASP A 102 1.83 0.03 0.00
C ASP A 102 0.57 -0.66 -0.54
N LEU A 103 -0.33 -1.03 0.36
CA LEU A 103 -1.72 -1.39 0.10
C LEU A 103 -2.59 -0.17 0.40
N VAL A 104 -3.21 0.40 -0.63
CA VAL A 104 -3.94 1.65 -0.53
C VAL A 104 -5.42 1.42 -0.78
N LEU A 105 -6.27 1.90 0.12
CA LEU A 105 -7.73 1.79 0.01
C LEU A 105 -8.30 3.10 -0.56
N ILE A 106 -8.82 3.04 -1.78
CA ILE A 106 -9.46 4.17 -2.47
C ILE A 106 -10.82 3.69 -2.98
N GLU A 107 -11.90 4.36 -2.60
CA GLU A 107 -13.27 4.06 -3.07
C GLU A 107 -13.70 2.59 -2.90
N GLY A 108 -13.16 1.90 -1.89
CA GLY A 108 -13.45 0.49 -1.64
C GLY A 108 -12.62 -0.48 -2.50
N GLU A 109 -11.74 -0.01 -3.37
CA GLU A 109 -10.75 -0.82 -4.07
C GLU A 109 -9.37 -0.77 -3.40
N ILE A 110 -8.63 -1.87 -3.53
CA ILE A 110 -7.23 -1.96 -3.09
C ILE A 110 -6.32 -1.74 -4.30
N ASP A 111 -5.47 -0.73 -4.20
CA ASP A 111 -4.35 -0.49 -5.11
C ASP A 111 -3.03 -0.88 -4.47
N ILE A 112 -2.16 -1.56 -5.23
CA ILE A 112 -0.89 -2.13 -4.74
C ILE A 112 0.28 -1.42 -5.39
N ARG A 113 1.16 -0.85 -4.56
CA ARG A 113 2.24 0.02 -5.00
C ARG A 113 3.60 -0.48 -4.52
N ASN A 114 4.59 -0.36 -5.39
CA ASN A 114 6.00 -0.45 -5.07
C ASN A 114 6.54 0.95 -4.79
N VAL A 115 7.32 1.09 -3.72
CA VAL A 115 8.06 2.31 -3.43
C VAL A 115 9.55 1.98 -3.34
N GLU A 116 10.32 2.60 -4.22
CA GLU A 116 11.77 2.59 -4.16
C GLU A 116 12.19 3.59 -3.06
N LEU A 117 12.87 3.09 -2.03
CA LEU A 117 13.46 3.91 -0.98
C LEU A 117 14.79 4.45 -1.53
N SER A 118 14.84 5.72 -1.94
CA SER A 118 16.09 6.39 -2.30
C SER A 118 16.66 7.13 -1.10
N ASP A 119 17.99 7.14 -0.97
CA ASP A 119 18.71 7.88 0.09
C ASP A 119 18.45 9.40 0.03
N ASP A 120 18.15 9.91 -1.17
CA ASP A 120 17.55 11.23 -1.35
C ASP A 120 16.09 11.19 -0.87
N LYS A 121 15.91 11.51 0.41
CA LYS A 121 14.63 11.55 1.18
C LYS A 121 13.53 12.43 0.57
N THR A 122 13.77 13.06 -0.57
CA THR A 122 12.92 14.10 -1.15
C THR A 122 11.82 13.57 -2.07
N ILE A 123 11.79 12.26 -2.39
CA ILE A 123 10.82 11.76 -3.37
C ILE A 123 10.24 10.36 -3.09
N LEU A 124 9.03 10.27 -2.53
CA LEU A 124 8.23 9.03 -2.56
C LEU A 124 7.64 8.81 -3.97
N LYS A 125 8.39 8.16 -4.87
CA LYS A 125 7.85 7.71 -6.17
C LYS A 125 7.06 6.41 -5.96
N HIS A 126 5.75 6.53 -5.79
CA HIS A 126 4.88 5.36 -5.87
C HIS A 126 4.80 4.88 -7.31
N LYS A 127 5.13 3.61 -7.55
CA LYS A 127 4.95 2.93 -8.84
C LYS A 127 3.96 1.79 -8.66
N PRO A 128 3.15 1.45 -9.68
CA PRO A 128 2.35 0.24 -9.63
C PRO A 128 3.24 -0.97 -9.37
N MET A 129 2.74 -1.96 -8.62
CA MET A 129 3.44 -3.23 -8.50
C MET A 129 3.33 -4.01 -9.83
N LEU A 130 4.47 -4.37 -10.41
CA LEU A 130 4.54 -5.01 -11.74
C LEU A 130 5.02 -6.47 -11.69
N LEU A 131 5.57 -6.92 -10.56
CA LEU A 131 6.23 -8.23 -10.45
C LEU A 131 5.48 -9.17 -9.50
N LEU A 132 5.10 -10.35 -10.00
CA LEU A 132 4.42 -11.38 -9.18
C LEU A 132 5.25 -11.88 -7.99
N LYS A 133 6.59 -11.86 -8.09
CA LYS A 133 7.45 -12.24 -6.96
C LYS A 133 7.27 -11.29 -5.77
N ASN A 134 7.07 -10.00 -6.02
CA ASN A 134 6.84 -9.00 -4.98
C ASN A 134 5.44 -9.18 -4.38
N LEU A 135 4.46 -9.48 -5.22
CA LEU A 135 3.10 -9.78 -4.77
C LEU A 135 3.08 -10.95 -3.76
N LYS A 136 3.80 -12.05 -4.06
CA LYS A 136 3.91 -13.18 -3.13
C LYS A 136 4.53 -12.82 -1.79
N VAL A 137 5.55 -11.95 -1.79
CA VAL A 137 6.17 -11.46 -0.56
C VAL A 137 5.17 -10.61 0.24
N LEU A 138 4.43 -9.73 -0.44
CA LEU A 138 3.39 -8.91 0.17
C LEU A 138 2.27 -9.76 0.79
N GLU A 139 1.80 -10.79 0.07
CA GLU A 139 0.78 -11.71 0.55
C GLU A 139 1.22 -12.44 1.82
N LEU A 140 2.45 -12.97 1.83
CA LEU A 140 3.02 -13.59 3.03
C LEU A 140 3.11 -12.61 4.20
N CYS A 141 3.58 -11.39 3.97
CA CYS A 141 3.65 -10.36 5.01
C CYS A 141 2.27 -10.01 5.57
N PHE A 142 1.28 -9.89 4.70
CA PHE A 142 -0.10 -9.60 5.07
C PHE A 142 -0.71 -10.74 5.90
N GLU A 143 -0.52 -11.99 5.48
CA GLU A 143 -0.99 -13.19 6.19
C GLU A 143 -0.40 -13.26 7.60
N LEU A 144 0.93 -13.13 7.73
CA LEU A 144 1.61 -13.15 9.03
C LEU A 144 1.12 -12.05 9.98
N LEU A 145 0.87 -10.84 9.46
CA LEU A 145 0.35 -9.75 10.28
C LEU A 145 -1.10 -10.00 10.72
N LEU A 146 -1.92 -10.52 9.82
CA LEU A 146 -3.32 -10.83 10.10
C LEU A 146 -3.45 -11.95 11.14
N ASP A 147 -2.65 -13.01 11.01
CA ASP A 147 -2.61 -14.12 11.96
C ASP A 147 -2.16 -13.66 13.33
N GLN A 148 -1.08 -12.86 13.39
CA GLN A 148 -0.63 -12.27 14.65
C GLN A 148 -1.77 -11.50 15.34
N LEU A 149 -2.49 -10.64 14.60
CA LEU A 149 -3.60 -9.86 15.15
C LEU A 149 -4.77 -10.70 15.65
N ARG A 150 -5.06 -11.82 14.99
CA ARG A 150 -6.16 -12.71 15.38
C ARG A 150 -5.80 -13.53 16.61
N ASN A 151 -4.58 -14.06 16.67
CA ASN A 151 -4.09 -14.77 17.86
C ASN A 151 -4.03 -13.84 19.09
N TYR A 152 -3.66 -12.56 18.90
CA TYR A 152 -3.73 -11.56 19.98
C TYR A 152 -5.14 -11.36 20.55
N LYS A 153 -6.20 -11.54 19.76
CA LYS A 153 -7.58 -11.42 20.27
C LYS A 153 -7.98 -12.66 21.08
N GLU A 154 -7.64 -13.85 20.60
CA GLU A 154 -7.96 -15.11 21.29
C GLU A 154 -7.33 -15.17 22.69
N ASP A 155 -6.09 -14.71 22.85
CA ASP A 155 -5.38 -14.73 24.14
C ASP A 155 -5.91 -13.70 25.16
N ASN A 156 -6.65 -12.67 24.73
CA ASN A 156 -7.14 -11.58 25.60
C ASN A 156 -8.67 -11.59 25.81
N GLU A 157 -9.39 -12.51 25.19
CA GLU A 157 -10.83 -12.75 25.42
C GLU A 157 -11.09 -13.91 26.41
N ILE A 158 -10.06 -14.38 27.14
CA ILE A 158 -10.11 -15.40 28.20
C ILE A 158 -10.15 -14.75 29.59
#